data_AF-Q99S93-F1
#
_entry.id   AF-Q99S93-F1
#
_cell.length_a   1.000
_cell.length_b   1.000
_cell.length_c   1.000
_cell.angle_alpha   90.00
_cell.angle_beta   90.00
_cell.angle_gamma   90.00
#
_symmetry.space_group_name_H-M   'P 1'
#
loop_
_entity.id
_entity.type
_entity.pdbx_description
1 polymer ?
#
loop_
_entity_poly.entity_id
_entity_poly.type
_entity_poly.pdbx_seq_one_letter_code
_entity_poly.pdbx_strand_id
1 'polypeptide(L)'
;MAMTVKKDNNEVRIQWRVADIKIPTSEIKNITQDQDIHAVPKLDSKDVSRIGSTFGKTNRVIIDTEDHEYIIYTQNDQKVYNELTK
;
A
#
# COMPACT_ATOMS: atom_id res chain seq x y z
N MET A 1 4.81 -12.09 11.62
CA MET A 1 5.34 -10.71 11.75
C MET A 1 4.24 -9.76 11.30
N ALA A 2 3.91 -8.76 12.11
CA ALA A 2 2.79 -7.87 11.82
C ALA A 2 3.25 -6.70 10.93
N MET A 3 2.49 -6.41 9.88
CA MET A 3 2.61 -5.16 9.13
C MET A 3 1.88 -4.06 9.90
N THR A 4 2.48 -2.88 9.98
CA THR A 4 1.87 -1.70 10.59
C THR A 4 1.68 -0.64 9.53
N VAL A 5 0.45 -0.15 9.39
CA VAL A 5 0.12 0.99 8.55
C VAL A 5 -0.50 2.04 9.45
N LYS A 6 0.00 3.27 9.40
CA LYS A 6 -0.56 4.42 10.08
C LYS A 6 -0.57 5.60 9.14
N LYS A 7 -1.65 6.37 9.17
CA LYS A 7 -1.75 7.63 8.46
C LYS A 7 -1.92 8.75 9.48
N ASP A 8 -1.07 9.76 9.37
CA ASP A 8 -1.23 11.03 10.05
C ASP A 8 -1.58 12.11 9.01
N ASN A 9 -1.87 13.34 9.46
CA ASN A 9 -2.21 14.44 8.56
C ASN A 9 -1.09 14.78 7.54
N ASN A 10 0.16 14.46 7.87
CA ASN A 10 1.32 14.78 7.02
C ASN A 10 1.80 13.60 6.16
N GLU A 11 1.87 12.40 6.74
CA GLU A 11 2.45 11.24 6.07
C GLU A 11 1.71 9.94 6.41
N VAL A 12 1.72 9.02 5.44
CA VAL A 12 1.42 7.61 5.62
C VAL A 12 2.73 6.88 5.89
N ARG A 13 2.79 6.17 7.00
CA ARG A 13 3.92 5.33 7.37
C ARG A 13 3.55 3.85 7.35
N ILE A 14 4.30 3.09 6.56
CA ILE A 14 4.13 1.65 6.37
C ILE A 14 5.39 0.96 6.85
N GLN A 15 5.27 0.15 7.90
CA GLN A 15 6.36 -0.68 8.41
C GLN A 15 6.10 -2.15 8.10
N TRP A 16 7.06 -2.74 7.39
CA TRP A 16 7.07 -4.16 7.04
C TRP A 16 8.46 -4.75 7.27
N ARG A 17 8.58 -5.69 8.22
CA ARG A 17 9.87 -6.29 8.60
C ARG A 17 10.90 -5.20 8.91
N VAL A 18 11.90 -5.04 8.05
CA VAL A 18 12.98 -4.03 8.17
C VAL A 18 12.73 -2.78 7.31
N ALA A 19 11.71 -2.81 6.44
CA ALA A 19 11.34 -1.69 5.61
C ALA A 19 10.46 -0.70 6.39
N ASP A 20 10.78 0.57 6.26
CA ASP A 20 10.03 1.71 6.81
C ASP A 20 9.81 2.71 5.68
N ILE A 21 8.58 2.75 5.17
CA ILE A 21 8.20 3.54 4.00
C ILE A 21 7.33 4.69 4.49
N LYS A 22 7.69 5.90 4.06
CA LYS A 22 6.98 7.13 4.39
C LYS A 22 6.54 7.77 3.09
N ILE A 23 5.25 8.05 2.99
CA ILE A 23 4.62 8.64 1.81
C ILE A 23 3.92 9.91 2.29
N PRO A 24 4.30 11.11 1.81
CA PRO A 24 3.59 12.34 2.14
C PRO A 24 2.12 12.25 1.71
N THR A 25 1.20 12.59 2.62
CA THR A 25 -0.24 12.53 2.33
C THR A 25 -0.63 13.46 1.18
N SER A 26 0.15 14.53 0.96
CA SER A 26 -0.02 15.45 -0.18
C SER A 26 0.26 14.83 -1.54
N GLU A 27 1.06 13.76 -1.61
CA GLU A 27 1.41 13.10 -2.88
C GLU A 27 0.40 12.01 -3.25
N ILE A 28 -0.43 11.56 -2.30
CA ILE A 28 -1.40 10.49 -2.52
C ILE A 28 -2.57 11.03 -3.34
N LYS A 29 -2.68 10.58 -4.59
CA LYS A 29 -3.79 10.91 -5.48
C LYS A 29 -5.02 10.05 -5.21
N ASN A 30 -4.81 8.76 -5.03
CA ASN A 30 -5.91 7.82 -4.88
C ASN A 30 -5.51 6.60 -4.06
N ILE A 31 -6.50 5.98 -3.41
CA ILE A 31 -6.33 4.76 -2.63
C ILE A 31 -7.41 3.78 -3.05
N THR A 32 -7.03 2.58 -3.46
CA THR A 32 -7.98 1.57 -3.95
C THR A 32 -7.70 0.20 -3.35
N GLN A 33 -8.73 -0.64 -3.25
CA GLN A 33 -8.62 -2.05 -2.86
C GLN A 33 -8.83 -2.93 -4.07
N ASP A 34 -8.03 -3.98 -4.18
CA ASP A 34 -8.13 -4.97 -5.24
C ASP A 34 -7.94 -6.38 -4.68
N GLN A 35 -8.77 -7.32 -5.11
CA GLN A 35 -8.69 -8.72 -4.73
C GLN A 35 -7.88 -9.55 -5.75
N ASP A 36 -7.65 -9.03 -6.96
CA ASP A 36 -6.82 -9.70 -7.95
C ASP A 36 -5.34 -9.46 -7.67
N ILE A 37 -4.71 -10.36 -6.91
CA ILE A 37 -3.29 -10.24 -6.58
C ILE A 37 -2.35 -10.24 -7.80
N HIS A 38 -2.81 -10.73 -8.95
CA HIS A 38 -2.02 -10.90 -10.17
C HIS A 38 -2.23 -9.78 -11.20
N ALA A 39 -3.15 -8.84 -10.97
CA ALA A 39 -3.41 -7.76 -11.91
C ALA A 39 -2.16 -6.88 -12.14
N VAL A 40 -2.02 -6.38 -13.36
CA VAL A 40 -0.85 -5.62 -13.80
C VAL A 40 -0.88 -4.23 -13.16
N PRO A 41 0.21 -3.77 -12.54
CA PRO A 41 0.37 -2.38 -12.08
C PRO A 41 0.09 -1.37 -13.21
N LYS A 42 -0.40 -0.16 -12.86
CA LYS A 42 -0.60 0.88 -13.88
C LYS A 42 0.71 1.46 -14.39
N LEU A 43 1.69 1.58 -13.48
CA LEU A 43 3.00 2.15 -13.74
C LEU A 43 4.01 1.07 -14.14
N ASP A 44 5.12 1.54 -14.72
CA ASP A 44 6.25 0.69 -15.04
C ASP A 44 6.84 0.08 -13.76
N SER A 45 7.40 -1.12 -13.89
CA SER A 45 7.91 -1.89 -12.74
C SER A 45 8.96 -1.17 -11.88
N LYS A 46 9.59 -0.11 -12.39
CA LYS A 46 10.57 0.71 -11.66
C LYS A 46 9.92 1.66 -10.66
N ASP A 47 8.68 2.08 -10.91
CA ASP A 47 7.95 3.06 -10.12
C ASP A 47 6.88 2.39 -9.24
N VAL A 48 6.94 1.07 -9.11
CA VAL A 48 6.00 0.27 -8.33
C VAL A 48 6.71 -0.37 -7.14
N SER A 49 6.29 0.02 -5.94
CA SER A 49 6.78 -0.56 -4.69
C SER A 49 5.82 -1.61 -4.16
N ARG A 50 6.25 -2.87 -4.19
CA ARG A 50 5.47 -4.01 -3.69
C ARG A 50 5.82 -4.30 -2.24
N ILE A 51 4.86 -4.01 -1.37
CA ILE A 51 5.00 -4.15 0.07
C ILE A 51 4.16 -5.33 0.47
N GLY A 52 4.74 -6.52 0.35
CA GLY A 52 4.27 -7.58 1.19
C GLY A 52 4.42 -9.03 0.82
N SER A 53 3.58 -9.86 1.44
CA SER A 53 3.50 -11.29 1.23
C SER A 53 2.34 -11.53 0.29
N THR A 54 2.65 -12.08 -0.87
CA THR A 54 1.67 -12.57 -1.85
C THR A 54 1.18 -13.98 -1.52
N PHE A 55 1.68 -14.59 -0.44
CA PHE A 55 1.30 -15.94 -0.03
C PHE A 55 -0.04 -15.98 0.71
N GLY A 56 -0.90 -16.92 0.32
CA GLY A 56 -2.20 -17.17 0.92
C GLY A 56 -3.30 -16.24 0.38
N LYS A 57 -4.47 -16.24 1.05
CA LYS A 57 -5.58 -15.34 0.72
C LYS A 57 -5.26 -13.92 1.16
N THR A 58 -4.46 -13.22 0.36
CA THR A 58 -4.11 -11.82 0.55
C THR A 58 -4.80 -10.99 -0.52
N ASN A 59 -5.21 -9.79 -0.17
CA ASN A 59 -5.71 -8.79 -1.09
C ASN A 59 -4.66 -7.67 -1.22
N ARG A 60 -4.90 -6.74 -2.12
CA ARG A 60 -4.05 -5.60 -2.40
C ARG A 60 -4.72 -4.30 -1.97
N VAL A 61 -3.97 -3.43 -1.31
CA VAL A 61 -4.32 -2.02 -1.16
C VAL A 61 -3.31 -1.22 -1.96
N ILE A 62 -3.79 -0.44 -2.93
CA ILE A 62 -2.98 0.30 -3.87
C ILE A 62 -3.05 1.77 -3.48
N ILE A 63 -1.90 2.41 -3.34
CA ILE A 63 -1.75 3.84 -3.11
C ILE A 63 -1.09 4.41 -4.37
N ASP A 64 -1.87 5.20 -5.11
CA ASP A 64 -1.40 5.91 -6.30
C ASP A 64 -0.85 7.28 -5.84
N THR A 65 0.44 7.55 -6.08
CA THR A 65 1.04 8.88 -5.90
C THR A 65 1.26 9.57 -7.25
N GLU A 66 1.93 10.74 -7.26
CA GLU A 66 2.24 11.42 -8.51
C GLU A 66 3.08 10.58 -9.46
N ASP A 67 4.16 10.00 -8.94
CA ASP A 67 5.18 9.33 -9.73
C ASP A 67 5.40 7.87 -9.33
N HIS A 68 4.71 7.37 -8.29
CA HIS A 68 4.91 6.01 -7.77
C HIS A 68 3.57 5.33 -7.41
N GLU A 69 3.56 4.01 -7.49
CA GLU A 69 2.43 3.18 -7.06
C GLU A 69 2.90 2.23 -5.96
N TYR A 70 2.25 2.27 -4.80
CA TYR A 70 2.56 1.39 -3.67
C TYR A 70 1.49 0.32 -3.55
N ILE A 71 1.87 -0.95 -3.71
CA ILE A 71 0.96 -2.09 -3.63
C ILE A 71 1.23 -2.84 -2.33
N ILE A 72 0.29 -2.77 -1.40
CA ILE A 72 0.35 -3.43 -0.10
C ILE A 72 -0.40 -4.76 -0.17
N TYR A 73 0.31 -5.88 0.03
CA TYR A 73 -0.30 -7.21 0.09
C TYR A 73 -0.59 -7.60 1.54
N THR A 74 -1.86 -7.80 1.88
CA THR A 74 -2.29 -8.08 3.25
C THR A 74 -3.57 -8.90 3.31
N GLN A 75 -3.72 -9.69 4.39
CA GLN A 75 -4.98 -10.41 4.69
C GLN A 75 -6.01 -9.50 5.38
N ASN A 76 -5.60 -8.35 5.88
CA ASN A 76 -6.43 -7.38 6.59
C ASN A 76 -6.56 -6.09 5.76
N ASP A 77 -6.83 -6.22 4.46
CA ASP A 77 -6.89 -5.10 3.52
C ASP A 77 -7.93 -4.06 3.94
N GLN A 78 -9.10 -4.48 4.44
CA GLN A 78 -10.11 -3.54 4.92
C GLN A 78 -9.60 -2.65 6.06
N LYS A 79 -8.81 -3.22 6.99
CA LYS A 79 -8.23 -2.45 8.10
C LYS A 79 -7.20 -1.45 7.59
N VAL A 80 -6.37 -1.87 6.64
CA VAL A 80 -5.34 -1.01 6.03
C VAL A 80 -5.99 0.12 5.25
N TYR A 81 -6.98 -0.19 4.41
CA TYR A 81 -7.73 0.79 3.66
C TYR A 81 -8.40 1.81 4.56
N ASN A 82 -9.13 1.36 5.59
CA ASN A 82 -9.79 2.27 6.53
C ASN A 82 -8.81 3.19 7.25
N GLU A 83 -7.60 2.72 7.57
CA GLU A 83 -6.58 3.55 8.20
C GLU A 83 -6.02 4.59 7.23
N LEU A 84 -5.91 4.25 5.95
CA LEU A 84 -5.44 5.15 4.89
C LEU A 84 -6.50 6.17 4.44
N THR A 85 -7.79 5.87 4.62
CA THR A 85 -8.90 6.77 4.27
C THR A 85 -9.46 7.56 5.45
N LYS A 86 -8.89 7.43 6.65
CA LYS A 86 -9.14 8.36 7.76
C LYS A 86 -8.73 9.78 7.41
#